data_AF-A0A0F9A392-F1
#
_entry.id   AF-A0A0F9A392-F1
#
_cell.length_a   1.000
_cell.length_b   1.000
_cell.length_c   1.000
_cell.angle_alpha   90.00
_cell.angle_beta   90.00
_cell.angle_gamma   90.00
#
_symmetry.space_group_name_H-M   'P 1'
#
loop_
_entity.id
_entity.type
_entity.pdbx_description
1 polymer ?
#
loop_
_entity_poly.entity_id
_entity_poly.type
_entity_poly.pdbx_seq_one_letter_code
_entity_poly.pdbx_strand_id
1 'polypeptide(L)'
;LEAVNRQIDGLIQQSVLDLLGKQSLVTDFGKSGIENFIPLGPNDLQSNLQTSVPGIFAAGDMRRGQSLVVWAINEGRNAAIAVNKWLMRSP
;
A
#
# COMPACT_ATOMS: atom_id res chain seq x y z
N LEU A 1 34.79 -22.64 7.45
CA LEU A 1 33.98 -22.87 6.23
C LEU A 1 32.50 -22.62 6.51
N GLU A 2 31.85 -23.34 7.43
CA GLU A 2 30.43 -23.10 7.75
C GLU A 2 30.12 -21.69 8.27
N ALA A 3 30.99 -21.12 9.12
CA ALA A 3 30.82 -19.76 9.62
C ALA A 3 30.90 -18.70 8.51
N VAL A 4 31.75 -18.93 7.50
CA VAL A 4 31.91 -18.04 6.33
C VAL A 4 30.69 -18.16 5.42
N ASN A 5 30.19 -19.38 5.20
CA ASN A 5 28.97 -19.58 4.42
C ASN A 5 27.76 -18.92 5.08
N ARG A 6 27.59 -19.06 6.40
CA ARG A 6 26.53 -18.35 7.15
C ARG A 6 26.66 -16.83 7.05
N GLN A 7 27.88 -16.31 7.01
CA GLN A 7 28.12 -14.87 6.86
C GLN A 7 27.75 -14.39 5.45
N ILE A 8 28.07 -15.15 4.40
CA ILE A 8 27.67 -14.86 3.02
C ILE A 8 26.15 -14.90 2.88
N ASP A 9 25.49 -15.92 3.43
CA ASP A 9 24.02 -16.03 3.41
C ASP A 9 23.36 -14.85 4.12
N GLY A 10 23.91 -14.43 5.25
CA GLY A 10 23.44 -13.23 5.97
C GLY A 10 23.59 -11.95 5.16
N LEU A 11 24.70 -11.77 4.45
CA LEU A 11 24.94 -10.61 3.57
C LEU A 11 24.03 -10.60 2.34
N ILE A 12 23.72 -11.78 1.77
CA ILE A 12 22.77 -11.90 0.66
C ILE A 12 21.37 -11.56 1.15
N GLN A 13 20.95 -12.09 2.29
CA GLN A 13 19.64 -11.74 2.86
C GLN A 13 19.55 -10.24 3.20
N GLN A 14 20.60 -9.66 3.77
CA GLN A 14 20.61 -8.25 4.10
C GLN A 14 20.56 -7.37 2.85
N SER A 15 21.36 -7.68 1.82
CA SER A 15 21.35 -6.90 0.57
C SER A 15 20.01 -7.00 -0.18
N VAL A 16 19.33 -8.15 -0.12
CA VAL A 16 17.95 -8.28 -0.63
C VAL A 16 16.97 -7.45 0.19
N LEU A 17 17.08 -7.44 1.52
CA LEU A 17 16.24 -6.61 2.38
C LEU A 17 16.50 -5.10 2.22
N ASP A 18 17.74 -4.72 1.93
CA ASP A 18 18.14 -3.34 1.67
C ASP A 18 17.67 -2.87 0.28
N LEU A 19 17.75 -3.75 -0.74
CA LEU A 19 17.22 -3.49 -2.09
C LEU A 19 15.69 -3.43 -2.10
N LEU A 20 15.04 -4.30 -1.33
CA LEU A 20 13.58 -4.30 -1.15
C LEU A 20 13.09 -3.22 -0.19
N GLY A 21 13.99 -2.42 0.38
CA GLY A 21 13.66 -1.25 1.19
C GLY A 21 12.69 -1.57 2.32
N LYS A 22 13.20 -1.96 3.48
CA LYS A 22 12.40 -2.09 4.72
C LYS A 22 11.65 -0.82 5.15
N GLN A 23 11.80 0.29 4.45
CA GLN A 23 10.85 1.39 4.50
C GLN A 23 9.93 1.22 3.30
N SER A 24 8.83 0.49 3.51
CA SER A 24 7.69 0.63 2.61
C SER A 24 7.41 2.14 2.49
N LEU A 25 7.04 2.65 1.31
CA LEU A 25 6.64 4.06 1.13
C LEU A 25 5.66 4.50 2.24
N VAL A 26 4.86 3.54 2.71
CA VAL A 26 3.96 3.59 3.89
C VAL A 26 4.67 4.03 5.18
N THR A 27 5.83 3.44 5.47
CA THR A 27 6.70 3.75 6.61
C THR A 27 7.34 5.14 6.48
N ASP A 28 7.73 5.55 5.26
CA ASP A 28 8.33 6.87 4.99
C ASP A 28 7.35 8.03 5.19
N PHE A 29 6.04 7.80 4.94
CA PHE A 29 4.99 8.77 5.29
C PHE A 29 4.69 8.82 6.81
N GLY A 30 5.39 8.04 7.63
CA GLY A 30 5.37 8.14 9.09
C GLY A 30 4.05 7.69 9.73
N LYS A 31 3.21 6.92 9.04
CA LYS A 31 1.91 6.51 9.56
C LYS A 31 1.77 4.99 9.56
N SER A 32 1.88 4.38 10.74
CA SER A 32 1.39 3.01 10.97
C SER A 32 -0.12 2.95 10.74
N GLY A 33 -0.63 1.96 10.00
CA GLY A 33 -2.07 1.75 9.81
C GLY A 33 -2.57 1.94 8.37
N ILE A 34 -1.71 2.30 7.42
CA ILE A 34 -2.08 2.34 5.99
C ILE A 34 -2.26 0.92 5.43
N GLU A 35 -1.78 -0.11 6.14
CA GLU A 35 -1.94 -1.52 5.83
C GLU A 35 -3.37 -2.07 6.06
N ASN A 36 -4.21 -1.37 6.83
CA ASN A 36 -5.58 -1.80 7.11
C ASN A 36 -6.53 -1.38 5.99
N PHE A 37 -6.32 -1.95 4.81
CA PHE A 37 -7.29 -1.86 3.73
C PHE A 37 -8.44 -2.81 4.01
N ILE A 38 -9.67 -2.30 4.02
CA ILE A 38 -10.86 -3.15 4.03
C ILE A 38 -10.75 -4.07 2.79
N PRO A 39 -10.61 -5.40 2.97
CA PRO A 39 -10.52 -6.31 1.84
C PRO A 39 -11.78 -6.18 1.01
N LEU A 40 -11.64 -6.00 -0.31
CA LEU A 40 -12.80 -5.98 -1.17
C LEU A 40 -13.53 -7.33 -1.05
N GLY A 41 -14.72 -7.32 -0.45
CA GLY A 41 -15.70 -8.36 -0.71
C GLY A 41 -16.05 -8.34 -2.22
N PRO A 42 -16.53 -9.47 -2.79
CA PRO A 42 -16.89 -9.55 -4.21
C PRO A 42 -17.95 -8.51 -4.65
N ASN A 43 -18.66 -7.89 -3.69
CA ASN A 43 -19.69 -6.88 -3.93
C ASN A 43 -19.29 -5.47 -3.43
N ASP A 44 -18.05 -5.28 -2.97
CA ASP A 44 -17.64 -4.07 -2.24
C ASP A 44 -17.15 -2.95 -3.17
N LEU A 45 -17.94 -2.66 -4.22
CA LEU A 45 -17.67 -1.66 -5.25
C LEU A 45 -17.69 -0.21 -4.72
N GLN A 46 -18.00 0.00 -3.43
CA GLN A 46 -18.16 1.33 -2.81
C GLN A 46 -17.29 1.51 -1.56
N SER A 47 -16.15 0.85 -1.45
CA SER A 47 -15.17 1.28 -0.45
C SER A 47 -14.71 2.70 -0.81
N ASN A 48 -14.74 3.60 0.17
CA ASN A 48 -14.33 5.00 0.00
C ASN A 48 -12.82 5.18 -0.26
N LEU A 49 -12.09 4.08 -0.45
CA LEU A 49 -10.64 3.98 -0.67
C LEU A 49 -9.81 4.75 0.36
N GLN A 50 -10.42 5.10 1.49
CA GLN A 50 -9.80 5.79 2.59
C GLN A 50 -9.10 4.75 3.46
N THR A 51 -7.88 5.08 3.85
CA THR A 51 -7.09 4.29 4.78
C THR A 51 -7.63 4.47 6.19
N SER A 52 -7.06 3.77 7.18
CA SER A 52 -7.37 4.04 8.59
C SER A 52 -7.03 5.47 9.02
N VAL A 53 -6.19 6.18 8.24
CA VAL A 53 -5.81 7.56 8.47
C VAL A 53 -6.77 8.50 7.72
N PRO A 54 -7.48 9.40 8.42
CA PRO A 54 -8.32 10.41 7.77
C PRO A 54 -7.54 11.27 6.77
N GLY A 55 -8.15 11.53 5.62
CA GLY A 55 -7.55 12.31 4.52
C GLY A 55 -6.49 11.56 3.68
N ILE A 56 -6.15 10.32 4.01
CA ILE A 56 -5.25 9.49 3.19
C ILE A 56 -6.04 8.41 2.47
N PHE A 57 -5.81 8.30 1.16
CA PHE A 57 -6.49 7.38 0.26
C PHE A 57 -5.46 6.56 -0.51
N ALA A 58 -5.78 5.30 -0.84
CA ALA A 58 -4.94 4.47 -1.70
C ALA A 58 -5.79 3.69 -2.71
N ALA A 59 -5.22 3.43 -3.88
CA ALA A 59 -5.88 2.73 -4.99
C ALA A 59 -4.86 1.90 -5.78
N GLY A 60 -5.34 0.90 -6.53
CA GLY A 60 -4.50 0.11 -7.43
C GLY A 60 -3.63 -0.89 -6.69
N ASP A 61 -2.44 -1.17 -7.23
CA ASP A 61 -1.58 -2.27 -6.76
C ASP A 61 -1.11 -2.09 -5.30
N MET A 62 -1.02 -0.85 -4.81
CA MET A 62 -0.70 -0.57 -3.40
C MET A 62 -1.75 -1.09 -2.42
N ARG A 63 -2.99 -1.28 -2.89
CA ARG A 63 -4.14 -1.69 -2.07
C ARG A 63 -4.54 -3.14 -2.31
N ARG A 64 -4.51 -3.57 -3.57
CA ARG A 64 -5.00 -4.88 -4.01
C ARG A 64 -3.89 -5.92 -4.19
N GLY A 65 -2.62 -5.49 -4.24
CA GLY A 65 -1.53 -6.30 -4.75
C GLY A 65 -1.53 -6.35 -6.28
N GLN A 66 -0.69 -7.21 -6.87
CA GLN A 66 -0.56 -7.32 -8.33
C GLN A 66 -1.93 -7.53 -9.01
N SER A 67 -2.35 -6.58 -9.84
CA SER A 67 -3.65 -6.61 -10.51
C SER A 67 -3.59 -6.21 -12.00
N LEU A 68 -4.74 -6.27 -12.68
CA LEU A 68 -4.86 -5.79 -14.05
C LEU A 68 -4.92 -4.26 -14.08
N VAL A 69 -4.33 -3.65 -15.11
CA VAL A 69 -4.34 -2.19 -15.31
C VAL A 69 -5.75 -1.60 -15.28
N VAL A 70 -6.75 -2.32 -15.80
CA VAL A 70 -8.15 -1.86 -15.83
C VAL A 70 -8.73 -1.70 -14.42
N TRP A 71 -8.32 -2.55 -13.48
CA TRP A 71 -8.73 -2.44 -12.08
C TRP A 71 -8.07 -1.23 -11.42
N ALA A 72 -6.79 -0.97 -11.70
CA ALA A 72 -6.11 0.22 -11.20
C ALA A 72 -6.78 1.51 -11.71
N ILE A 73 -7.20 1.56 -12.97
CA ILE A 73 -7.91 2.72 -13.55
C ILE A 73 -9.27 2.93 -12.85
N ASN A 74 -10.03 1.85 -12.67
CA ASN A 74 -11.33 1.92 -12.00
C ASN A 74 -11.19 2.42 -10.55
N GLU A 75 -10.24 1.88 -9.81
CA GLU A 75 -9.97 2.30 -8.43
C GLU A 75 -9.44 3.74 -8.35
N GLY A 76 -8.58 4.17 -9.29
CA GLY A 76 -8.11 5.55 -9.36
C GLY A 76 -9.25 6.56 -9.52
N ARG A 77 -10.27 6.24 -10.35
CA ARG A 77 -11.45 7.09 -10.50
C ARG A 77 -12.29 7.17 -9.23
N ASN A 78 -12.48 6.05 -8.56
CA ASN A 78 -13.20 6.01 -7.29
C ASN A 78 -12.46 6.78 -6.19
N ALA A 79 -11.13 6.74 -6.18
CA ALA A 79 -10.31 7.48 -5.22
C ALA A 79 -10.46 8.99 -5.43
N ALA A 80 -10.43 9.46 -6.68
CA ALA A 80 -10.66 10.87 -6.99
C ALA A 80 -12.03 11.37 -6.51
N ILE A 81 -13.09 10.56 -6.68
CA ILE A 81 -14.43 10.88 -6.18
C ILE A 81 -14.45 10.94 -4.65
N ALA A 82 -13.78 10.01 -3.97
CA ALA A 82 -13.70 9.98 -2.51
C ALA A 82 -12.91 11.17 -1.95
N VAL A 83 -11.78 11.52 -2.56
CA VAL A 83 -10.98 12.71 -2.21
C VAL A 83 -11.81 13.98 -2.39
N ASN A 84 -12.50 14.12 -3.52
CA ASN A 84 -13.37 15.27 -3.78
C ASN A 84 -14.47 15.40 -2.72
N LYS A 85 -15.15 14.30 -2.38
CA LYS A 85 -16.17 14.28 -1.31
C LYS A 85 -15.59 14.64 0.06
N TRP A 86 -14.36 14.22 0.35
CA TRP A 86 -13.69 14.53 1.62
C TRP A 86 -13.32 16.02 1.72
N LEU A 87 -12.78 16.60 0.65
CA LEU A 87 -12.43 18.03 0.58
C LEU A 87 -13.68 18.92 0.68
N MET A 88 -14.76 18.57 -0.04
CA MET A 88 -16.01 19.35 0.00
C MET A 88 -16.75 19.29 1.34
N ARG A 89 -16.38 18.36 2.23
CA ARG A 89 -17.00 18.21 3.56
C ARG A 89 -16.24 18.96 4.66
N SER A 90 -15.09 19.55 4.32
CA SER A 90 -14.29 20.38 5.23
C SER A 90 -14.82 21.82 5.20
N PRO A 91 -15.30 22.37 6.35
CA PRO A 91 -15.80 23.74 6.43
C PRO A 91 -14.70 24.80 6.31
#